data_AF-A0A5E4GER5-F1
#
_entry.id   AF-A0A5E4GER5-F1
#
_cell.length_a   1.000
_cell.length_b   1.000
_cell.length_c   1.000
_cell.angle_alpha   90.00
_cell.angle_beta   90.00
_cell.angle_gamma   90.00
#
_symmetry.space_group_name_H-M   'P 1'
#
loop_
_entity.id
_entity.type
_entity.pdbx_description
1 polymer ?
#
loop_
_entity_poly.entity_id
_entity_poly.type
_entity_poly.pdbx_seq_one_letter_code
_entity_poly.pdbx_strand_id
1 'polypeptide(L)'
;MAVVQYQSRLILLLVLFVLLVGGGRVARLDQWDPTIRLPSDKDKPEDANDKEAGTRWAVLVAGSSGYGNYRHQADVCHAYQLLKKGGLK
;
A
#
# COMPACT_ATOMS: atom_id res chain seq x y z
N MET A 1 37.88 -43.44 16.19
CA MET A 1 37.17 -42.40 16.96
C MET A 1 37.51 -40.97 16.52
N ALA A 2 38.75 -40.64 16.14
CA ALA A 2 39.13 -39.29 15.68
C ALA A 2 38.43 -38.81 14.39
N VAL A 3 38.19 -39.71 13.43
CA VAL A 3 37.51 -39.36 12.16
C VAL A 3 36.05 -38.93 12.39
N VAL A 4 35.32 -39.65 13.26
CA VAL A 4 33.92 -39.31 13.60
C VAL A 4 33.85 -37.98 14.35
N GLN A 5 34.83 -37.71 15.22
CA GLN A 5 34.94 -36.44 15.94
C GLN A 5 35.28 -35.27 15.00
N TYR A 6 36.17 -35.47 14.02
CA TYR A 6 36.50 -34.47 13.01
C TYR A 6 35.30 -34.14 12.11
N GLN A 7 34.59 -35.16 11.63
CA GLN A 7 33.39 -34.97 10.82
C GLN A 7 32.29 -34.24 11.60
N SER A 8 32.09 -34.58 12.88
CA SER A 8 31.13 -33.89 13.74
C SER A 8 31.48 -32.40 13.95
N ARG A 9 32.75 -32.08 14.19
CA ARG A 9 33.21 -30.68 14.33
C ARG A 9 33.07 -29.88 13.03
N LEU A 10 33.34 -30.50 11.88
CA LEU A 10 33.20 -29.86 10.57
C LEU A 10 31.73 -29.49 10.31
N ILE A 11 30.80 -30.41 10.58
CA ILE A 11 29.36 -30.18 10.44
C ILE A 11 28.89 -29.05 11.36
N LEU A 12 29.37 -29.03 12.60
CA LEU A 12 28.99 -28.02 13.59
C LEU A 12 29.48 -26.62 13.21
N LEU A 13 30.70 -26.51 12.66
CA LEU A 13 31.23 -25.26 12.11
C LEU A 13 30.46 -24.80 10.88
N LEU A 14 30.05 -25.72 10.00
CA LEU A 14 29.26 -25.42 8.81
C LEU A 14 27.86 -24.90 9.17
N VAL A 15 27.21 -25.53 10.16
CA VAL A 15 25.92 -25.07 10.70
C VAL A 15 26.06 -23.69 11.33
N LEU A 16 27.11 -23.45 12.13
CA LEU A 16 27.36 -22.14 12.73
C LEU A 16 27.61 -21.06 11.66
N PHE A 17 28.34 -21.38 10.61
CA PHE A 17 28.57 -20.48 9.47
C PHE A 17 27.26 -20.16 8.73
N VAL A 18 26.39 -21.14 8.52
CA VAL A 18 25.06 -20.93 7.93
C VAL A 18 24.19 -20.06 8.83
N LEU A 19 24.26 -20.20 10.16
CA LEU A 19 23.52 -19.34 11.08
C LEU A 19 24.07 -17.90 11.12
N LEU A 20 25.40 -17.72 11.08
CA LEU A 20 26.05 -16.40 11.09
C LEU A 20 25.85 -15.64 9.77
N VAL A 21 25.87 -16.34 8.62
CA VAL A 21 25.67 -15.73 7.29
C VAL A 21 24.18 -15.67 6.91
N GLY A 22 23.37 -16.61 7.40
CA GLY A 22 21.93 -16.71 7.10
C GLY A 22 21.04 -15.75 7.90
N GLY A 23 21.56 -15.08 8.93
CA GLY A 23 20.82 -14.11 9.77
C GLY A 23 20.46 -12.78 9.09
N GLY A 24 20.56 -12.68 7.76
CA GLY A 24 20.48 -11.43 7.02
C GLY A 24 19.60 -11.44 5.78
N ARG A 25 18.55 -12.28 5.73
CA ARG A 25 17.48 -12.13 4.74
C ARG A 25 16.12 -12.24 5.41
N VAL A 26 15.78 -11.21 6.18
CA VAL A 26 14.38 -10.81 6.32
C VAL A 26 13.95 -10.40 4.91
N ALA A 27 13.45 -11.36 4.14
CA ALA A 27 12.59 -11.07 3.02
C ALA A 27 11.41 -10.31 3.62
N ARG A 28 11.49 -8.98 3.58
CA ARG A 28 10.37 -8.10 3.84
C ARG A 28 9.28 -8.58 2.91
N LEU A 29 8.28 -9.27 3.47
CA LEU A 29 7.05 -9.58 2.77
C LEU A 29 6.40 -8.24 2.46
N ASP A 30 6.79 -7.63 1.33
CA ASP A 30 6.04 -6.55 0.70
C ASP A 30 4.79 -7.11 0.00
N GLN A 31 4.18 -8.14 0.60
CA GLN A 31 3.01 -8.85 0.12
C GLN A 31 1.75 -8.20 0.70
N TRP A 32 1.70 -6.87 0.69
CA TRP A 32 0.44 -6.14 0.83
C TRP A 32 0.05 -5.67 -0.57
N ASP A 33 -0.26 -6.60 -1.46
CA ASP A 33 -1.08 -6.30 -2.64
C ASP A 33 -2.53 -6.61 -2.25
N PRO A 34 -3.36 -5.60 -1.90
CA PRO A 34 -4.74 -5.85 -1.60
C PRO A 34 -5.44 -6.31 -2.89
N THR A 35 -5.77 -7.61 -2.94
CA THR A 35 -6.60 -8.22 -4.01
C THR A 35 -7.89 -7.43 -4.28
N ILE A 36 -8.35 -6.65 -3.30
CA ILE A 36 -9.43 -5.67 -3.46
C ILE A 36 -8.81 -4.29 -3.72
N ARG A 37 -8.69 -3.93 -5.00
CA ARG A 37 -8.32 -2.56 -5.42
C ARG A 37 -9.52 -1.62 -5.24
N LEU A 38 -9.30 -0.42 -4.71
CA LEU A 38 -10.33 0.60 -4.75
C LEU A 38 -10.52 1.07 -6.19
N PRO A 39 -11.73 1.48 -6.62
CA PRO A 39 -11.94 2.07 -7.94
C PRO A 39 -10.98 3.23 -8.25
N SER A 40 -10.54 3.98 -7.22
CA SER A 40 -9.55 5.06 -7.32
C SER A 40 -8.11 4.60 -7.59
N ASP A 41 -7.80 3.31 -7.40
CA ASP A 41 -6.45 2.76 -7.63
C ASP A 41 -6.23 2.36 -9.10
N LYS A 42 -7.31 2.27 -9.90
CA LYS A 42 -7.25 1.99 -11.35
C LYS A 42 -6.77 3.17 -12.18
N ASP A 43 -6.56 4.33 -11.55
CA ASP A 43 -6.26 5.59 -12.23
C ASP A 43 -4.74 5.84 -12.36
N LYS A 44 -3.87 4.87 -12.08
CA LYS A 44 -2.49 4.96 -12.56
C LYS A 44 -2.53 4.74 -14.07
N PRO A 45 -2.29 5.76 -14.91
CA PRO A 45 -2.38 5.60 -16.35
C PRO A 45 -1.28 4.63 -16.80
N GLU A 46 -1.68 3.42 -17.16
CA GLU A 46 -0.81 2.39 -17.75
C GLU A 46 -0.79 2.50 -19.27
N ASP A 47 -0.89 3.70 -19.84
CA ASP A 47 -0.61 3.95 -21.24
C ASP A 47 -0.55 5.46 -21.50
N ALA A 48 0.66 5.91 -21.83
CA ALA A 48 0.95 7.20 -22.44
C ALA A 48 0.36 7.23 -23.87
N ASN A 49 -0.96 7.31 -23.97
CA ASN A 49 -1.62 7.83 -25.16
C ASN A 49 -2.44 9.04 -24.75
N ASP A 50 -1.81 10.21 -24.92
CA ASP A 50 -2.30 11.56 -24.66
C ASP A 50 -3.57 11.89 -25.46
N LYS A 51 -4.67 11.19 -25.21
CA LYS A 51 -6.01 11.62 -25.61
C LYS A 51 -6.57 12.41 -24.44
N GLU A 52 -6.40 13.73 -24.56
CA GLU A 52 -6.96 14.79 -23.71
C GLU A 52 -7.75 14.27 -22.50
N ALA A 53 -7.11 14.26 -21.33
CA ALA A 53 -7.83 14.08 -20.08
C ALA A 53 -8.90 15.18 -19.97
N GLY A 54 -10.15 14.82 -20.31
CA GLY A 54 -11.28 15.74 -20.27
C GLY A 54 -11.45 16.38 -18.89
N THR A 55 -12.16 17.51 -18.82
CA THR A 55 -12.40 18.18 -17.54
C THR A 55 -13.29 17.29 -16.65
N ARG A 56 -12.81 16.97 -15.44
CA ARG A 56 -13.55 16.22 -14.43
C ARG A 56 -14.46 17.17 -13.65
N TRP A 57 -15.74 16.84 -13.55
CA TRP A 57 -16.74 17.62 -12.83
C TRP A 57 -17.36 16.81 -11.68
N ALA A 58 -17.73 17.48 -10.60
CA ALA A 58 -18.47 16.89 -9.48
C ALA A 58 -19.55 17.86 -8.98
N VAL A 59 -20.69 17.33 -8.54
CA VAL A 59 -21.76 18.09 -7.90
C VAL A 59 -21.97 17.51 -6.50
N LEU A 60 -21.83 18.36 -5.47
CA LEU A 60 -22.00 17.96 -4.07
C LEU A 60 -23.19 18.74 -3.49
N VAL A 61 -24.13 18.04 -2.85
CA VAL A 61 -25.35 18.63 -2.28
C VAL A 61 -25.61 18.09 -0.88
N ALA A 62 -25.82 18.99 0.08
CA ALA A 62 -26.33 18.63 1.40
C ALA A 62 -27.86 18.71 1.39
N GLY A 63 -28.53 17.60 1.69
CA GLY A 63 -30.00 17.49 1.60
C GLY A 63 -30.79 18.06 2.79
N SER A 64 -30.12 18.68 3.78
CA SER A 64 -30.80 19.30 4.93
C SER A 64 -29.98 20.40 5.59
N SER A 65 -30.62 21.15 6.47
CA SER A 65 -30.08 22.34 7.14
C SER A 65 -30.28 22.31 8.66
N GLY A 66 -29.64 23.25 9.37
CA GLY A 66 -29.72 23.40 10.82
C GLY A 66 -28.65 22.62 11.60
N TYR A 67 -28.43 23.02 12.85
CA TYR A 67 -27.33 22.50 13.69
C TYR A 67 -27.41 20.99 13.95
N GLY A 68 -28.61 20.45 14.17
CA GLY A 68 -28.81 19.00 14.33
C GLY A 68 -28.40 18.17 13.09
N ASN A 69 -28.32 18.82 11.94
CA ASN A 69 -27.97 18.22 10.65
C ASN A 69 -26.54 18.62 10.19
N TYR A 70 -25.71 19.16 11.08
CA TYR A 70 -24.34 19.60 10.77
C TYR A 70 -23.54 18.55 9.99
N ARG A 71 -23.73 17.25 10.31
CA ARG A 71 -23.08 16.13 9.64
C ARG A 71 -23.22 16.18 8.11
N HIS A 72 -24.37 16.58 7.57
CA HIS A 72 -24.59 16.59 6.12
C HIS A 72 -23.76 17.66 5.41
N GLN A 73 -23.55 18.81 6.04
CA GLN A 73 -22.67 19.86 5.51
C GLN A 73 -21.19 19.51 5.72
N ALA A 74 -20.87 18.86 6.84
CA ALA A 74 -19.53 18.35 7.13
C ALA A 74 -19.09 17.30 6.10
N ASP A 75 -19.97 16.37 5.73
CA ASP A 75 -19.72 15.34 4.72
C ASP A 75 -19.45 15.96 3.33
N VAL A 76 -20.25 16.96 2.94
CA VAL A 76 -20.03 17.71 1.69
C VAL A 76 -18.68 18.44 1.69
N CYS A 77 -18.34 19.10 2.80
CA CYS A 77 -17.03 19.75 2.94
C CYS A 77 -15.89 18.73 2.87
N HIS A 78 -16.04 17.58 3.53
CA HIS A 78 -15.05 16.50 3.51
C HIS A 78 -14.83 15.97 2.08
N ALA A 79 -15.92 15.68 1.35
CA ALA A 79 -15.86 15.24 -0.04
C ALA A 79 -15.19 16.29 -0.94
N TYR A 80 -15.51 17.58 -0.77
CA TYR A 80 -14.86 18.67 -1.50
C TYR A 80 -13.34 18.69 -1.26
N GLN A 81 -12.89 18.52 -0.02
CA GLN A 81 -11.45 18.50 0.29
C GLN A 81 -10.73 17.30 -0.34
N LEU A 82 -11.37 16.12 -0.37
CA LEU A 82 -10.81 14.94 -1.04
C LEU A 82 -10.68 15.17 -2.54
N LEU A 83 -11.73 15.71 -3.18
CA LEU A 83 -11.72 16.01 -4.62
C LEU A 83 -10.64 17.05 -4.96
N LYS A 84 -10.54 18.12 -4.16
CA LYS A 84 -9.51 19.15 -4.33
C LYS A 84 -8.10 18.57 -4.19
N LYS A 85 -7.87 17.70 -3.19
CA LYS A 85 -6.59 16.99 -3.01
C LYS A 85 -6.30 16.01 -4.16
N GLY A 86 -7.32 15.41 -4.75
CA GLY A 86 -7.25 14.53 -5.92
C GLY A 86 -7.08 15.25 -7.26
N GLY A 87 -6.88 16.57 -7.26
CA GLY A 87 -6.63 17.35 -8.46
C GLY A 87 -7.90 17.63 -9.28
N LEU A 88 -9.08 17.62 -8.66
CA LEU A 88 -10.27 18.26 -9.22
C LEU A 88 -10.10 19.79 -9.11
N LYS A 89 -10.25 20.51 -10.22
CA LYS A 89 -10.08 21.97 -10.30
C LYS A 89 -11.37 22.69 -9.90
#